data_AF-A0A7D9HYF1-F1
#
_entry.id   AF-A0A7D9HYF1-F1
#
_cell.length_a   1.000
_cell.length_b   1.000
_cell.length_c   1.000
_cell.angle_alpha   90.00
_cell.angle_beta   90.00
_cell.angle_gamma   90.00
#
_symmetry.space_group_name_H-M   'P 1'
#
loop_
_entity.id
_entity.type
_entity.pdbx_description
1 polymer ?
#
loop_
_entity_poly.entity_id
_entity_poly.type
_entity_poly.pdbx_seq_one_letter_code
_entity_poly.pdbx_strand_id
1 'polypeptide(L)'
;MCALRVEVKGCESKDIWFNPVPLGMSSKLILDSQMKVSSSKFYTSGADNGRKDLTAIPNVRHGGWIAADHDSDPWFQVDFIVNVTVNMLYMQGLSGTNHSVTKYTIASSDDGETFSDYKTNNQQTAKPKVFSVISWQDIFPHVFARFIRIHPKEWNGSCAMRVEFYGRYKGCYTPEDLGMENKKILGNQLSASRETSADQTAPCGRLNGKGWQGGSGDFDMWYQVDFMKRAKVTAIKTQGGVSYYVKIFKLSYSNNGIDFPEYVDVMGTKVW
;
A
#
# COMPACT_ATOMS: atom_id res chain seq x y z
N MET A 1 7.45 4.61 33.73
CA MET A 1 6.04 4.33 33.39
C MET A 1 5.58 5.42 32.43
N CYS A 2 4.86 5.05 31.38
CA CYS A 2 4.24 5.98 30.44
C CYS A 2 2.75 5.64 30.33
N ALA A 3 1.92 6.62 29.98
CA ALA A 3 0.51 6.38 29.72
C ALA A 3 0.10 6.98 28.38
N LEU A 4 -0.68 6.24 27.62
CA LEU A 4 -1.15 6.62 26.29
C LEU A 4 -2.67 6.44 26.20
N ARG A 5 -3.32 7.46 25.66
CA ARG A 5 -4.72 7.47 25.24
C ARG A 5 -4.79 7.98 23.82
N VAL A 6 -5.47 7.28 22.91
CA VAL A 6 -5.47 7.60 21.47
C VAL A 6 -6.87 7.77 20.90
N GLU A 7 -7.03 8.72 19.97
CA GLU A 7 -8.14 8.79 19.00
C GLU A 7 -7.58 8.90 17.58
N VAL A 8 -8.20 8.24 16.61
CA VAL A 8 -7.70 8.17 15.22
C VAL A 8 -8.75 8.75 14.28
N LYS A 9 -8.36 9.65 13.38
CA LYS A 9 -9.30 10.31 12.43
C LYS A 9 -9.08 9.93 10.96
N GLY A 10 -10.14 9.88 10.13
CA GLY A 10 -10.10 9.57 8.67
C GLY A 10 -11.43 9.73 7.88
N CYS A 11 -11.47 9.54 6.54
CA CYS A 11 -12.68 9.58 5.66
C CYS A 11 -12.48 9.06 4.18
N GLU A 12 -13.52 9.13 3.32
CA GLU A 12 -13.52 8.98 1.84
C GLU A 12 -13.64 10.35 1.13
N SER A 13 -13.33 10.49 -0.17
CA SER A 13 -12.44 11.64 -0.47
C SER A 13 -12.10 12.14 -1.88
N LYS A 14 -11.19 13.12 -1.97
CA LYS A 14 -10.23 13.51 -3.04
C LYS A 14 -9.14 14.39 -2.33
N ASP A 15 -8.00 14.66 -2.96
CA ASP A 15 -7.03 15.73 -2.61
C ASP A 15 -6.13 16.00 -3.84
N ILE A 16 -5.57 17.21 -3.91
CA ILE A 16 -5.19 18.00 -5.10
C ILE A 16 -3.97 17.46 -5.89
N TRP A 17 -3.89 17.81 -7.19
CA TRP A 17 -3.30 17.03 -8.30
C TRP A 17 -1.78 17.18 -8.59
N PHE A 18 -0.98 17.83 -7.76
CA PHE A 18 0.35 18.30 -8.20
C PHE A 18 1.57 17.47 -7.79
N ASN A 19 1.44 16.48 -6.89
CA ASN A 19 2.55 15.59 -6.52
C ASN A 19 2.08 14.12 -6.43
N PRO A 20 2.34 13.30 -7.47
CA PRO A 20 1.91 11.91 -7.48
C PRO A 20 2.70 11.07 -6.46
N VAL A 21 2.01 10.42 -5.53
CA VAL A 21 2.63 9.58 -4.48
C VAL A 21 2.62 8.10 -4.89
N PRO A 22 3.61 7.28 -4.48
CA PRO A 22 3.62 5.85 -4.76
C PRO A 22 2.42 5.17 -4.09
N LEU A 23 1.74 4.28 -4.82
CA LEU A 23 0.50 3.63 -4.36
C LEU A 23 0.74 2.35 -3.57
N GLY A 24 1.97 1.82 -3.57
CA GLY A 24 2.38 0.85 -2.55
C GLY A 24 3.08 -0.41 -3.05
N MET A 25 3.59 -0.43 -4.27
CA MET A 25 4.28 -1.62 -4.80
C MET A 25 5.60 -1.85 -4.06
N SER A 26 6.47 -0.84 -3.99
CA SER A 26 7.76 -0.94 -3.30
C SER A 26 7.61 -0.96 -1.77
N SER A 27 6.70 -0.17 -1.22
CA SER A 27 6.49 -0.05 0.23
C SER A 27 5.73 -1.22 0.87
N LYS A 28 5.27 -2.20 0.08
CA LYS A 28 4.41 -3.31 0.52
C LYS A 28 3.04 -2.90 1.06
N LEU A 29 2.63 -1.64 0.89
CA LEU A 29 1.25 -1.21 1.19
C LEU A 29 0.24 -1.95 0.31
N ILE A 30 0.57 -2.20 -0.96
CA ILE A 30 -0.12 -3.19 -1.79
C ILE A 30 0.41 -4.57 -1.39
N LEU A 31 -0.45 -5.47 -0.93
CA LEU A 31 -0.12 -6.83 -0.51
C LEU A 31 0.10 -7.77 -1.69
N ASP A 32 0.75 -8.91 -1.44
CA ASP A 32 0.96 -9.93 -2.47
C ASP A 32 -0.37 -10.51 -2.98
N SER A 33 -1.38 -10.65 -2.10
CA SER A 33 -2.73 -11.09 -2.45
C SER A 33 -3.50 -10.13 -3.37
N GLN A 34 -3.07 -8.87 -3.45
CA GLN A 34 -3.65 -7.85 -4.33
C GLN A 34 -3.08 -7.89 -5.75
N MET A 35 -2.08 -8.74 -6.01
CA MET A 35 -1.45 -8.83 -7.31
C MET A 35 -1.75 -10.18 -7.95
N LYS A 36 -2.03 -10.15 -9.25
CA LYS A 36 -2.26 -11.35 -10.05
C LYS A 36 -1.49 -11.23 -11.35
N VAL A 37 -1.13 -12.36 -11.93
CA VAL A 37 -0.47 -12.44 -13.22
C VAL A 37 -1.12 -13.53 -14.05
N SER A 38 -1.06 -13.41 -15.37
CA SER A 38 -1.51 -14.43 -16.32
C SER A 38 -0.77 -15.76 -16.14
N SER A 39 0.54 -15.67 -15.97
CA SER A 39 1.46 -16.79 -15.86
C SER A 39 2.75 -16.37 -15.13
N SER A 40 3.56 -17.35 -14.77
CA SER A 40 4.90 -17.12 -14.21
C SER A 40 5.85 -18.19 -14.71
N LYS A 41 7.04 -17.79 -15.15
CA LYS A 41 8.07 -18.73 -15.62
C LYS A 41 8.59 -19.63 -14.49
N PHE A 42 8.77 -19.06 -13.31
CA PHE A 42 9.20 -19.74 -12.11
C PHE A 42 8.24 -19.46 -10.96
N TYR A 43 8.16 -20.39 -10.00
CA TYR A 43 7.41 -20.16 -8.76
C TYR A 43 7.97 -18.99 -7.93
N THR A 44 9.25 -18.64 -8.15
CA THR A 44 9.99 -17.53 -7.53
C THR A 44 9.99 -16.25 -8.36
N SER A 45 9.21 -16.18 -9.44
CA SER A 45 9.09 -15.00 -10.33
C SER A 45 7.63 -14.56 -10.50
N GLY A 46 6.81 -14.79 -9.46
CA GLY A 46 5.38 -14.54 -9.43
C GLY A 46 4.98 -13.06 -9.37
N ALA A 47 3.70 -12.80 -9.13
CA ALA A 47 3.15 -11.44 -9.07
C ALA A 47 3.81 -10.59 -7.95
N ASP A 48 4.11 -11.20 -6.82
CA ASP A 48 4.81 -10.62 -5.67
C ASP A 48 6.20 -10.04 -6.01
N ASN A 49 6.82 -10.58 -7.07
CA ASN A 49 8.11 -10.15 -7.55
C ASN A 49 8.05 -8.88 -8.42
N GLY A 50 6.88 -8.50 -8.93
CA GLY A 50 6.70 -7.36 -9.83
C GLY A 50 6.85 -5.98 -9.17
N ARG A 51 7.42 -5.89 -7.97
CA ARG A 51 7.54 -4.64 -7.20
C ARG A 51 8.78 -3.86 -7.61
N LYS A 52 8.63 -2.54 -7.80
CA LYS A 52 9.76 -1.62 -8.03
C LYS A 52 10.86 -1.84 -6.97
N ASP A 53 12.11 -1.88 -7.46
CA ASP A 53 13.36 -2.04 -6.71
C ASP A 53 13.52 -3.35 -5.96
N LEU A 54 12.64 -4.33 -6.18
CA LEU A 54 12.84 -5.65 -5.61
C LEU A 54 14.14 -6.27 -6.14
N THR A 55 14.97 -6.74 -5.21
CA THR A 55 16.26 -7.37 -5.50
C THR A 55 16.09 -8.89 -5.66
N ALA A 56 16.85 -9.46 -6.58
CA ALA A 56 16.96 -10.90 -6.72
C ALA A 56 17.70 -11.50 -5.52
N ILE A 57 17.26 -12.66 -5.06
CA ILE A 57 17.96 -13.48 -4.07
C ILE A 57 18.10 -14.89 -4.68
N PRO A 58 19.33 -15.41 -4.84
CA PRO A 58 19.54 -16.74 -5.40
C PRO A 58 18.69 -17.80 -4.71
N ASN A 59 18.01 -18.64 -5.50
CA ASN A 59 17.12 -19.72 -5.05
C ASN A 59 15.89 -19.30 -4.22
N VAL A 60 15.63 -18.00 -4.05
CA VAL A 60 14.50 -17.50 -3.26
C VAL A 60 13.56 -16.66 -4.13
N ARG A 61 14.08 -15.70 -4.90
CA ARG A 61 13.26 -14.81 -5.73
C ARG A 61 14.05 -14.19 -6.88
N HIS A 62 13.41 -14.01 -8.04
CA HIS A 62 14.08 -13.46 -9.24
C HIS A 62 14.24 -11.95 -9.24
N GLY A 63 13.57 -11.21 -8.34
CA GLY A 63 13.66 -9.74 -8.32
C GLY A 63 12.90 -9.09 -9.48
N GLY A 64 11.82 -9.71 -9.92
CA GLY A 64 10.88 -9.19 -10.93
C GLY A 64 9.89 -10.28 -11.34
N TRP A 65 8.68 -9.88 -11.74
CA TRP A 65 7.76 -10.82 -12.37
C TRP A 65 8.31 -11.23 -13.73
N ILE A 66 8.24 -12.51 -14.06
CA ILE A 66 8.63 -13.07 -15.36
C ILE A 66 7.49 -13.95 -15.87
N ALA A 67 6.89 -13.58 -17.00
CA ALA A 67 5.84 -14.39 -17.63
C ALA A 67 6.39 -15.72 -18.17
N ALA A 68 5.54 -16.75 -18.25
CA ALA A 68 5.94 -18.03 -18.80
C ALA A 68 6.22 -17.94 -20.31
N ASP A 69 7.19 -18.70 -20.81
CA ASP A 69 7.65 -18.58 -22.22
C ASP A 69 6.56 -18.92 -23.25
N HIS A 70 5.53 -19.67 -22.87
CA HIS A 70 4.41 -20.08 -23.72
C HIS A 70 3.20 -19.14 -23.62
N ASP A 71 3.24 -18.12 -22.76
CA ASP A 71 2.15 -17.17 -22.61
C ASP A 71 2.24 -16.09 -23.70
N SER A 72 1.32 -16.16 -24.66
CA SER A 72 1.28 -15.25 -25.81
C SER A 72 0.55 -13.93 -25.55
N ASP A 73 -0.18 -13.81 -24.43
CA ASP A 73 -0.82 -12.56 -24.00
C ASP A 73 -0.65 -12.36 -22.49
N PRO A 74 0.61 -12.14 -22.04
CA PRO A 74 0.90 -12.02 -20.64
C PRO A 74 0.25 -10.76 -20.07
N TRP A 75 -0.13 -10.80 -18.79
CA TRP A 75 -0.62 -9.64 -18.08
C TRP A 75 -0.24 -9.66 -16.60
N PHE A 76 -0.12 -8.46 -16.04
CA PHE A 76 0.10 -8.21 -14.62
C PHE A 76 -0.98 -7.28 -14.10
N GLN A 77 -1.67 -7.67 -13.04
CA GLN A 77 -2.80 -6.96 -12.47
C GLN A 77 -2.54 -6.58 -11.03
N VAL A 78 -2.96 -5.36 -10.68
CA VAL A 78 -3.04 -4.87 -9.30
C VAL A 78 -4.49 -4.54 -8.97
N ASP A 79 -4.97 -5.06 -7.84
CA ASP A 79 -6.20 -4.64 -7.17
C ASP A 79 -5.86 -3.62 -6.07
N PHE A 80 -6.25 -2.37 -6.22
CA PHE A 80 -6.04 -1.34 -5.20
C PHE A 80 -7.04 -1.46 -4.02
N ILE A 81 -7.98 -2.42 -4.08
CA ILE A 81 -9.13 -2.69 -3.18
C ILE A 81 -10.19 -1.58 -3.20
N VAL A 82 -9.78 -0.34 -3.46
CA VAL A 82 -10.65 0.82 -3.61
C VAL A 82 -10.27 1.56 -4.89
N ASN A 83 -11.21 2.34 -5.43
CA ASN A 83 -10.91 3.19 -6.58
C ASN A 83 -9.83 4.22 -6.23
N VAL A 84 -8.80 4.28 -7.07
CA VAL A 84 -7.71 5.23 -7.03
C VAL A 84 -7.70 6.08 -8.29
N THR A 85 -7.02 7.22 -8.23
CA THR A 85 -6.60 7.93 -9.44
C THR A 85 -5.15 7.57 -9.70
N VAL A 86 -4.84 6.97 -10.85
CA VAL A 86 -3.48 6.70 -11.32
C VAL A 86 -3.14 7.68 -12.42
N ASN A 87 -2.04 8.40 -12.25
CA ASN A 87 -1.62 9.45 -13.17
C ASN A 87 -0.21 9.24 -13.71
N MET A 88 0.55 8.32 -13.14
CA MET A 88 1.90 8.00 -13.57
C MET A 88 2.25 6.58 -13.13
N LEU A 89 3.18 5.95 -13.84
CA LEU A 89 3.83 4.72 -13.38
C LEU A 89 5.33 4.83 -13.59
N TYR A 90 6.08 3.99 -12.87
CA TYR A 90 7.49 3.73 -13.13
C TYR A 90 7.68 2.24 -13.43
N MET A 91 8.29 1.92 -14.57
CA MET A 91 8.56 0.54 -14.98
C MET A 91 10.07 0.30 -15.10
N GLN A 92 10.54 -0.85 -14.64
CA GLN A 92 11.91 -1.32 -14.82
C GLN A 92 11.97 -2.82 -15.16
N GLY A 93 13.05 -3.25 -15.82
CA GLY A 93 13.36 -4.67 -16.07
C GLY A 93 13.94 -5.38 -14.84
N LEU A 94 14.54 -6.56 -15.00
CA LEU A 94 15.29 -7.24 -13.93
C LEU A 94 16.64 -6.56 -13.68
N SER A 95 17.01 -6.43 -12.41
CA SER A 95 18.27 -5.79 -12.01
C SER A 95 19.48 -6.55 -12.53
N GLY A 96 20.43 -5.86 -13.17
CA GLY A 96 21.69 -6.44 -13.63
C GLY A 96 21.57 -7.38 -14.84
N THR A 97 20.44 -7.37 -15.56
CA THR A 97 20.23 -8.17 -16.78
C THR A 97 19.62 -7.32 -17.90
N ASN A 98 19.45 -7.89 -19.08
CA ASN A 98 18.74 -7.26 -20.20
C ASN A 98 17.25 -7.65 -20.30
N HIS A 99 16.75 -8.48 -19.37
CA HIS A 99 15.37 -8.97 -19.37
C HIS A 99 14.39 -7.87 -18.95
N SER A 100 13.54 -7.43 -19.88
CA SER A 100 12.66 -6.29 -19.65
C SER A 100 11.50 -6.21 -20.66
N VAL A 101 10.31 -5.86 -20.18
CA VAL A 101 9.20 -5.39 -21.05
C VAL A 101 9.56 -4.04 -21.64
N THR A 102 9.51 -3.91 -22.96
CA THR A 102 9.88 -2.67 -23.70
C THR A 102 8.68 -1.92 -24.24
N LYS A 103 7.59 -2.64 -24.56
CA LYS A 103 6.29 -2.05 -24.92
C LYS A 103 5.15 -2.72 -24.19
N TYR A 104 4.14 -1.96 -23.84
CA TYR A 104 2.96 -2.47 -23.16
C TYR A 104 1.73 -1.58 -23.40
N THR A 105 0.55 -2.15 -23.16
CA THR A 105 -0.70 -1.40 -23.03
C THR A 105 -1.18 -1.47 -21.59
N ILE A 106 -2.05 -0.54 -21.20
CA ILE A 106 -2.70 -0.50 -19.89
C ILE A 106 -4.19 -0.72 -20.10
N ALA A 107 -4.81 -1.53 -19.25
CA ALA A 107 -6.25 -1.63 -19.13
C ALA A 107 -6.65 -1.39 -17.67
N SER A 108 -7.89 -0.95 -17.47
CA SER A 108 -8.42 -0.63 -16.14
C SER A 108 -9.83 -1.16 -15.96
N SER A 109 -10.21 -1.43 -14.71
CA SER A 109 -11.51 -2.00 -14.36
C SER A 109 -11.95 -1.57 -12.95
N ASP A 110 -13.26 -1.54 -12.72
CA ASP A 110 -13.86 -1.31 -11.41
C ASP A 110 -14.30 -2.62 -10.72
N ASP A 111 -14.58 -3.68 -11.49
CA ASP A 111 -15.08 -4.97 -11.02
C ASP A 111 -14.02 -6.09 -11.01
N GLY A 112 -12.93 -5.92 -11.75
CA GLY A 112 -11.87 -6.92 -11.90
C GLY A 112 -12.19 -8.03 -12.91
N GLU A 113 -13.31 -7.92 -13.62
CA GLU A 113 -13.78 -8.86 -14.65
C GLU A 113 -13.76 -8.19 -16.03
N THR A 114 -14.35 -7.00 -16.13
CA THR A 114 -14.50 -6.26 -17.37
C THR A 114 -13.45 -5.16 -17.45
N PHE A 115 -12.50 -5.30 -18.38
CA PHE A 115 -11.40 -4.35 -18.54
C PHE A 115 -11.60 -3.45 -19.76
N SER A 116 -11.32 -2.17 -19.58
CA SER A 116 -11.28 -1.18 -20.64
C SER A 116 -9.84 -0.74 -20.91
N ASP A 117 -9.42 -0.84 -22.17
CA ASP A 117 -8.11 -0.39 -22.60
C ASP A 117 -7.95 1.13 -22.44
N TYR A 118 -6.78 1.53 -21.99
CA TYR A 118 -6.37 2.93 -21.91
C TYR A 118 -6.13 3.49 -23.32
N LYS A 119 -6.77 4.63 -23.61
CA LYS A 119 -6.74 5.32 -24.90
C LYS A 119 -6.44 6.80 -24.66
N THR A 120 -5.68 7.45 -25.55
CA THR A 120 -5.39 8.90 -25.46
C THR A 120 -6.56 9.77 -25.88
N ASN A 121 -7.47 9.23 -26.70
CA ASN A 121 -8.62 9.93 -27.25
C ASN A 121 -9.90 9.21 -26.79
N ASN A 122 -10.91 9.96 -26.37
CA ASN A 122 -12.22 9.44 -25.93
C ASN A 122 -13.07 8.86 -27.08
N GLN A 123 -12.47 8.53 -28.22
CA GLN A 123 -13.16 7.89 -29.33
C GLN A 123 -13.23 6.37 -29.10
N GLN A 124 -14.43 5.82 -29.21
CA GLN A 124 -14.68 4.39 -28.97
C GLN A 124 -13.85 3.48 -29.88
N THR A 125 -13.53 3.95 -31.09
CA THR A 125 -12.73 3.27 -32.12
C THR A 125 -11.21 3.45 -31.97
N ALA A 126 -10.74 4.25 -31.01
CA ALA A 126 -9.31 4.46 -30.83
C ALA A 126 -8.62 3.17 -30.37
N LYS A 127 -7.47 2.86 -30.97
CA LYS A 127 -6.62 1.74 -30.57
C LYS A 127 -6.05 2.00 -29.16
N PRO A 128 -5.76 0.93 -28.37
CA PRO A 128 -5.08 1.07 -27.09
C PRO A 128 -3.77 1.84 -27.22
N LYS A 129 -3.46 2.71 -26.25
CA LYS A 129 -2.18 3.42 -26.23
C LYS A 129 -1.06 2.44 -25.91
N VAL A 130 -0.06 2.37 -26.79
CA VAL A 130 1.17 1.62 -26.56
C VAL A 130 2.22 2.54 -25.94
N PHE A 131 2.68 2.18 -24.74
CA PHE A 131 3.82 2.82 -24.08
C PHE A 131 5.10 2.12 -24.52
N SER A 132 6.19 2.86 -24.75
CA SER A 132 7.44 2.32 -25.33
C SER A 132 8.69 2.77 -24.57
N VAL A 133 8.68 2.70 -23.23
CA VAL A 133 9.81 3.14 -22.37
C VAL A 133 9.83 2.36 -21.06
N ILE A 134 11.03 2.03 -20.58
CA ILE A 134 11.31 1.43 -19.26
C ILE A 134 11.78 2.54 -18.30
N SER A 135 10.84 3.39 -17.89
CA SER A 135 11.09 4.54 -17.00
C SER A 135 9.77 5.09 -16.45
N TRP A 136 9.80 6.30 -15.89
CA TRP A 136 8.63 7.12 -15.59
C TRP A 136 7.78 7.32 -16.83
N GLN A 137 6.46 7.13 -16.70
CA GLN A 137 5.49 7.33 -17.75
C GLN A 137 4.26 8.07 -17.23
N ASP A 138 3.99 9.23 -17.80
CA ASP A 138 2.79 10.02 -17.53
C ASP A 138 1.56 9.38 -18.17
N ILE A 139 0.49 9.32 -17.38
CA ILE A 139 -0.82 8.81 -17.79
C ILE A 139 -1.77 10.00 -17.82
N PHE A 140 -1.85 10.62 -19.00
CA PHE A 140 -2.81 11.68 -19.29
C PHE A 140 -3.66 11.32 -20.53
N PRO A 141 -5.00 11.29 -20.41
CA PRO A 141 -5.81 11.57 -19.21
C PRO A 141 -5.60 10.56 -18.07
N HIS A 142 -5.80 10.97 -16.82
CA HIS A 142 -5.56 10.09 -15.66
C HIS A 142 -6.60 8.97 -15.58
N VAL A 143 -6.20 7.81 -15.08
CA VAL A 143 -7.07 6.63 -14.93
C VAL A 143 -7.74 6.65 -13.56
N PHE A 144 -9.06 6.48 -13.53
CA PHE A 144 -9.81 6.27 -12.31
C PHE A 144 -10.36 4.84 -12.31
N ALA A 145 -9.84 3.99 -11.42
CA ALA A 145 -10.18 2.56 -11.39
C ALA A 145 -9.78 1.92 -10.06
N ARG A 146 -10.35 0.74 -9.77
CA ARG A 146 -9.88 -0.14 -8.68
C ARG A 146 -8.81 -1.11 -9.13
N PHE A 147 -8.87 -1.56 -10.39
CA PHE A 147 -7.93 -2.50 -10.96
C PHE A 147 -7.17 -1.87 -12.11
N ILE A 148 -5.86 -2.12 -12.16
CA ILE A 148 -5.05 -1.85 -13.34
C ILE A 148 -4.39 -3.14 -13.81
N ARG A 149 -4.37 -3.34 -15.12
CA ARG A 149 -3.69 -4.43 -15.78
C ARG A 149 -2.70 -3.87 -16.80
N ILE A 150 -1.45 -4.32 -16.74
CA ILE A 150 -0.42 -4.06 -17.73
C ILE A 150 -0.35 -5.29 -18.64
N HIS A 151 -0.40 -5.06 -19.95
CA HIS A 151 -0.23 -6.09 -20.96
C HIS A 151 1.07 -5.84 -21.73
N PRO A 152 2.16 -6.56 -21.43
CA PRO A 152 3.35 -6.56 -22.26
C PRO A 152 3.02 -6.89 -23.72
N LYS A 153 3.64 -6.16 -24.65
CA LYS A 153 3.48 -6.34 -26.10
C LYS A 153 4.81 -6.64 -26.78
N GLU A 154 5.91 -6.09 -26.27
CA GLU A 154 7.27 -6.42 -26.68
C GLU A 154 8.19 -6.43 -25.46
N TRP A 155 9.26 -7.23 -25.52
CA TRP A 155 10.27 -7.34 -24.47
C TRP A 155 11.63 -7.71 -25.04
N ASN A 156 12.69 -7.44 -24.27
CA ASN A 156 14.04 -7.90 -24.53
C ASN A 156 14.33 -9.13 -23.64
N GLY A 157 14.87 -10.20 -24.22
CA GLY A 157 15.10 -11.47 -23.52
C GLY A 157 13.81 -12.11 -23.02
N SER A 158 13.62 -12.21 -21.70
CA SER A 158 12.37 -12.70 -21.10
C SER A 158 11.37 -11.56 -20.88
N CYS A 159 10.07 -11.84 -20.97
CA CYS A 159 9.01 -10.91 -20.58
C CYS A 159 9.03 -10.70 -19.06
N ALA A 160 9.79 -9.69 -18.62
CA ALA A 160 10.04 -9.44 -17.21
C ALA A 160 9.86 -7.98 -16.84
N MET A 161 9.27 -7.70 -15.67
CA MET A 161 9.12 -6.33 -15.20
C MET A 161 8.96 -6.21 -13.68
N ARG A 162 9.27 -4.99 -13.21
CA ARG A 162 8.93 -4.45 -11.90
C ARG A 162 8.25 -3.10 -12.12
N VAL A 163 7.23 -2.78 -11.33
CA VAL A 163 6.43 -1.57 -11.48
C VAL A 163 6.12 -0.91 -10.14
N GLU A 164 6.00 0.41 -10.16
CA GLU A 164 5.34 1.22 -9.13
C GLU A 164 4.28 2.08 -9.81
N PHE A 165 3.09 2.14 -9.23
CA PHE A 165 2.02 3.01 -9.68
C PHE A 165 2.00 4.25 -8.81
N TYR A 166 1.78 5.41 -9.42
CA TYR A 166 1.70 6.68 -8.72
C TYR A 166 0.37 7.37 -8.99
N GLY A 167 -0.07 8.11 -8.00
CA GLY A 167 -1.29 8.88 -8.07
C GLY A 167 -1.81 9.14 -6.68
N ARG A 168 -3.08 8.84 -6.44
CA ARG A 168 -3.67 8.97 -5.12
C ARG A 168 -4.74 7.91 -4.89
N TYR A 169 -4.73 7.36 -3.68
CA TYR A 169 -5.98 6.92 -3.09
C TYR A 169 -6.88 8.14 -2.99
N LYS A 170 -8.18 7.91 -3.08
CA LYS A 170 -9.18 8.88 -2.64
C LYS A 170 -8.58 9.57 -1.33
N GLY A 171 -8.46 10.93 -1.27
CA GLY A 171 -7.99 11.81 -0.13
C GLY A 171 -8.67 11.69 1.26
N CYS A 172 -8.92 12.75 2.05
CA CYS A 172 -9.78 12.70 3.26
C CYS A 172 -10.22 14.13 3.67
N TYR A 173 -11.40 14.60 3.23
CA TYR A 173 -11.77 16.01 3.44
C TYR A 173 -12.36 16.34 4.80
N THR A 174 -13.08 15.39 5.41
CA THR A 174 -13.76 15.56 6.69
C THR A 174 -13.42 14.41 7.63
N PRO A 175 -12.22 14.42 8.25
CA PRO A 175 -11.77 13.31 9.08
C PRO A 175 -12.67 13.12 10.31
N GLU A 176 -13.28 11.94 10.42
CA GLU A 176 -14.12 11.53 11.56
C GLU A 176 -13.36 10.59 12.49
N ASP A 177 -13.77 10.56 13.77
CA ASP A 177 -13.24 9.65 14.79
C ASP A 177 -13.56 8.19 14.42
N LEU A 178 -12.53 7.35 14.25
CA LEU A 178 -12.63 5.97 13.77
C LEU A 178 -13.18 5.01 14.82
N GLY A 179 -13.21 5.42 16.09
CA GLY A 179 -14.01 4.77 17.11
C GLY A 179 -13.30 4.32 18.37
N MET A 180 -12.14 4.90 18.67
CA MET A 180 -11.44 4.62 19.92
C MET A 180 -12.24 5.16 21.12
N GLU A 181 -12.58 6.44 21.14
CA GLU A 181 -13.32 7.06 22.25
C GLU A 181 -14.76 6.55 22.38
N ASN A 182 -15.50 6.54 21.26
CA ASN A 182 -16.92 6.18 21.25
C ASN A 182 -17.18 4.66 21.28
N LYS A 183 -16.14 3.84 21.40
CA LYS A 183 -16.20 2.36 21.49
C LYS A 183 -16.76 1.64 20.25
N LYS A 184 -16.81 2.28 19.09
CA LYS A 184 -17.09 1.59 17.81
C LYS A 184 -15.99 0.60 17.45
N ILE A 185 -14.73 0.90 17.77
CA ILE A 185 -13.65 -0.10 17.79
C ILE A 185 -13.80 -0.87 19.10
N LEU A 186 -13.98 -2.17 19.04
CA LEU A 186 -14.24 -3.03 20.21
C LEU A 186 -12.96 -3.31 21.02
N GLY A 187 -13.09 -3.82 22.24
CA GLY A 187 -11.94 -4.11 23.10
C GLY A 187 -11.04 -5.23 22.57
N ASN A 188 -11.62 -6.23 21.91
CA ASN A 188 -10.89 -7.33 21.27
C ASN A 188 -10.12 -6.92 20.00
N GLN A 189 -10.36 -5.71 19.48
CA GLN A 189 -9.61 -5.11 18.38
C GLN A 189 -8.36 -4.35 18.86
N LEU A 190 -8.11 -4.33 20.17
CA LEU A 190 -7.02 -3.58 20.79
C LEU A 190 -6.07 -4.55 21.48
N SER A 191 -4.78 -4.39 21.21
CA SER A 191 -3.72 -5.17 21.86
C SER A 191 -2.52 -4.27 22.16
N ALA A 192 -1.69 -4.70 23.10
CA ALA A 192 -0.47 -3.99 23.45
C ALA A 192 0.63 -4.97 23.85
N SER A 193 1.89 -4.53 23.85
CA SER A 193 3.03 -5.35 24.24
C SER A 193 2.94 -5.87 25.68
N ARG A 194 2.22 -5.14 26.55
CA ARG A 194 2.05 -5.50 27.96
C ARG A 194 0.73 -5.00 28.53
N GLU A 195 0.13 -5.80 29.41
CA GLU A 195 -1.04 -5.45 30.21
C GLU A 195 -0.76 -5.81 31.68
N THR A 196 -0.50 -4.80 32.52
CA THR A 196 0.01 -5.00 33.89
C THR A 196 -1.08 -5.22 34.93
N SER A 197 -2.33 -4.84 34.64
CA SER A 197 -3.49 -5.04 35.50
C SER A 197 -4.79 -4.91 34.71
N ALA A 198 -5.91 -5.37 35.29
CA ALA A 198 -7.24 -5.29 34.67
C ALA A 198 -7.65 -3.86 34.27
N ASP A 199 -7.10 -2.84 34.95
CA ASP A 199 -7.38 -1.42 34.72
C ASP A 199 -6.34 -0.70 33.84
N GLN A 200 -5.38 -1.45 33.27
CA GLN A 200 -4.28 -0.93 32.45
C GLN A 200 -4.09 -1.74 31.16
N THR A 201 -5.17 -2.35 30.67
CA THR A 201 -5.20 -3.16 29.45
C THR A 201 -5.24 -2.28 28.19
N ALA A 202 -5.06 -2.86 27.01
CA ALA A 202 -5.14 -2.12 25.76
C ALA A 202 -6.48 -1.38 25.57
N PRO A 203 -7.65 -1.95 25.93
CA PRO A 203 -8.92 -1.22 25.92
C PRO A 203 -8.98 0.03 26.81
N CYS A 204 -8.12 0.16 27.82
CA CYS A 204 -8.00 1.36 28.65
C CYS A 204 -7.30 2.52 27.91
N GLY A 205 -6.56 2.25 26.82
CA GLY A 205 -5.84 3.23 26.00
C GLY A 205 -6.71 4.11 25.08
N ARG A 206 -8.03 4.14 25.28
CA ARG A 206 -8.96 5.02 24.53
C ARG A 206 -8.81 6.47 25.00
N LEU A 207 -8.99 7.43 24.09
CA LEU A 207 -9.09 8.85 24.45
C LEU A 207 -10.14 9.06 25.56
N ASN A 208 -9.81 9.89 26.55
CA ASN A 208 -10.63 10.15 27.73
C ASN A 208 -10.96 8.91 28.61
N GLY A 209 -10.29 7.77 28.37
CA GLY A 209 -10.38 6.56 29.19
C GLY A 209 -9.43 6.56 30.40
N LYS A 210 -9.25 5.38 31.03
CA LYS A 210 -8.33 5.18 32.17
C LYS A 210 -6.84 5.31 31.79
N GLY A 211 -6.50 5.06 30.53
CA GLY A 211 -5.14 5.05 29.99
C GLY A 211 -4.51 3.66 30.02
N TRP A 212 -3.85 3.28 28.93
CA TRP A 212 -2.96 2.11 28.92
C TRP A 212 -1.61 2.50 29.54
N GLN A 213 -0.98 1.61 30.30
CA GLN A 213 0.32 1.85 30.91
C GLN A 213 1.35 0.79 30.50
N GLY A 214 2.46 1.27 29.94
CA GLY A 214 3.63 0.45 29.64
C GLY A 214 4.48 0.17 30.89
N GLY A 215 5.07 -1.03 30.95
CA GLY A 215 5.96 -1.44 32.04
C GLY A 215 7.19 -0.55 32.18
N SER A 216 7.84 -0.57 33.36
CA SER A 216 9.09 0.16 33.57
C SER A 216 10.28 -0.52 32.87
N GLY A 217 11.11 0.25 32.17
CA GLY A 217 12.40 -0.20 31.63
C GLY A 217 12.34 -0.87 30.26
N ASP A 218 11.18 -0.87 29.61
CA ASP A 218 11.00 -1.39 28.26
C ASP A 218 10.95 -0.22 27.26
N PHE A 219 11.84 -0.26 26.26
CA PHE A 219 11.93 0.76 25.22
C PHE A 219 11.24 0.34 23.91
N ASP A 220 10.74 -0.91 23.84
CA ASP A 220 10.13 -1.49 22.63
C ASP A 220 8.66 -1.85 22.88
N MET A 221 7.94 -0.94 23.56
CA MET A 221 6.53 -1.12 23.84
C MET A 221 5.68 -0.68 22.65
N TRP A 222 4.63 -1.45 22.36
CA TRP A 222 3.71 -1.15 21.27
C TRP A 222 2.26 -1.19 21.74
N TYR A 223 1.42 -0.42 21.04
CA TYR A 223 -0.03 -0.40 21.18
C TYR A 223 -0.63 -0.51 19.78
N GLN A 224 -1.49 -1.51 19.56
CA GLN A 224 -2.03 -1.85 18.26
C GLN A 224 -3.55 -1.69 18.24
N VAL A 225 -4.03 -1.13 17.14
CA VAL A 225 -5.45 -0.99 16.82
C VAL A 225 -5.73 -1.79 15.55
N ASP A 226 -6.52 -2.85 15.67
CA ASP A 226 -7.03 -3.60 14.52
C ASP A 226 -8.35 -2.98 14.05
N PHE A 227 -8.33 -2.31 12.90
CA PHE A 227 -9.53 -1.69 12.35
C PHE A 227 -10.53 -2.70 11.77
N MET A 228 -10.17 -3.98 11.61
CA MET A 228 -10.95 -5.08 10.99
C MET A 228 -11.33 -4.85 9.51
N LYS A 229 -11.10 -3.64 9.01
CA LYS A 229 -11.27 -3.20 7.63
C LYS A 229 -10.18 -2.20 7.31
N ARG A 230 -9.91 -1.98 6.02
CA ARG A 230 -8.99 -0.90 5.61
C ARG A 230 -9.49 0.43 6.14
N ALA A 231 -8.62 1.10 6.90
CA ALA A 231 -8.85 2.43 7.42
C ALA A 231 -7.79 3.38 6.86
N LYS A 232 -8.23 4.56 6.44
CA LYS A 232 -7.31 5.64 6.10
C LYS A 232 -7.10 6.50 7.33
N VAL A 233 -5.96 6.35 7.98
CA VAL A 233 -5.57 7.14 9.14
C VAL A 233 -4.96 8.46 8.68
N THR A 234 -5.54 9.59 9.08
CA THR A 234 -5.04 10.93 8.72
C THR A 234 -4.51 11.72 9.91
N ALA A 235 -4.95 11.39 11.12
CA ALA A 235 -4.44 12.00 12.34
C ALA A 235 -4.57 11.04 13.52
N ILE A 236 -3.69 11.24 14.51
CA ILE A 236 -3.68 10.54 15.78
C ILE A 236 -3.68 11.61 16.86
N LYS A 237 -4.70 11.63 17.73
CA LYS A 237 -4.69 12.43 18.95
C LYS A 237 -4.14 11.56 20.07
N THR A 238 -3.20 12.07 20.85
CA THR A 238 -2.66 11.38 22.02
C THR A 238 -3.00 12.14 23.31
N GLN A 239 -3.11 11.42 24.42
CA GLN A 239 -3.34 12.01 25.74
C GLN A 239 -2.65 11.16 26.81
N GLY A 240 -1.94 11.81 27.73
CA GLY A 240 -1.29 11.16 28.87
C GLY A 240 -2.25 10.78 29.99
N GLY A 241 -1.75 10.10 31.02
CA GLY A 241 -2.39 9.98 32.33
C GLY A 241 -2.08 11.21 33.21
N VAL A 242 -2.45 11.14 34.49
CA VAL A 242 -2.26 12.26 35.44
C VAL A 242 -0.78 12.58 35.67
N SER A 243 0.08 11.55 35.76
CA SER A 243 1.50 11.72 36.12
C SER A 243 2.48 11.19 35.06
N TYR A 244 1.98 10.53 34.02
CA TYR A 244 2.79 9.85 33.01
C TYR A 244 2.21 10.08 31.63
N TYR A 245 3.07 10.30 30.63
CA TYR A 245 2.65 10.55 29.26
C TYR A 245 3.73 10.09 28.29
N VAL A 246 3.31 9.66 27.10
CA VAL A 246 4.23 9.39 25.99
C VAL A 246 4.61 10.74 25.37
N LYS A 247 5.90 11.06 25.40
CA LYS A 247 6.46 12.26 24.77
C LYS A 247 6.70 12.05 23.29
N ILE A 248 7.22 10.87 22.97
CA ILE A 248 7.71 10.55 21.66
C ILE A 248 7.22 9.16 21.25
N PHE A 249 6.75 8.99 20.02
CA PHE A 249 6.43 7.68 19.47
C PHE A 249 6.81 7.54 18.00
N LYS A 250 6.93 6.28 17.58
CA LYS A 250 6.99 5.88 16.17
C LYS A 250 5.67 5.24 15.78
N LEU A 251 5.32 5.34 14.50
CA LEU A 251 4.11 4.75 13.94
C LEU A 251 4.54 3.63 12.99
N SER A 252 3.95 2.45 13.15
CA SER A 252 4.00 1.38 12.15
C SER A 252 2.57 1.05 11.73
N TYR A 253 2.42 0.48 10.53
CA TYR A 253 1.12 0.12 9.98
C TYR A 253 1.21 -1.22 9.26
N SER A 254 0.10 -1.96 9.21
CA SER A 254 0.04 -3.24 8.52
C SER A 254 -1.29 -3.42 7.81
N ASN A 255 -1.25 -4.09 6.67
CA ASN A 255 -2.45 -4.59 5.97
C ASN A 255 -2.61 -6.12 6.10
N ASN A 256 -1.63 -6.83 6.67
CA ASN A 256 -1.65 -8.29 6.80
C ASN A 256 -1.49 -8.79 8.26
N GLY A 257 -1.28 -7.89 9.23
CA GLY A 257 -1.07 -8.24 10.64
C GLY A 257 0.27 -8.94 10.92
N ILE A 258 1.17 -9.01 9.94
CA ILE A 258 2.47 -9.68 10.06
C ILE A 258 3.60 -8.66 9.82
N ASP A 259 3.53 -7.94 8.71
CA ASP A 259 4.53 -6.94 8.34
C ASP A 259 4.09 -5.56 8.83
N PHE A 260 4.93 -4.92 9.64
CA PHE A 260 4.69 -3.59 10.20
C PHE A 260 5.83 -2.63 9.84
N PRO A 261 5.93 -2.19 8.57
CA PRO A 261 6.87 -1.13 8.20
C PRO A 261 6.63 0.13 9.05
N GLU A 262 7.72 0.77 9.48
CA GLU A 262 7.66 2.09 10.10
C GLU A 262 7.16 3.13 9.08
N TYR A 263 6.37 4.09 9.56
CA TYR A 263 5.95 5.25 8.78
C TYR A 263 7.12 6.21 8.59
N VAL A 264 7.35 6.57 7.33
CA VAL A 264 8.41 7.48 6.88
C VAL A 264 7.73 8.60 6.11
N ASP A 265 7.96 9.85 6.54
CA ASP A 265 7.49 11.05 5.83
C ASP A 265 8.49 11.40 4.71
N VAL A 266 8.18 12.39 3.86
CA VAL A 266 9.07 12.84 2.77
C VAL A 266 10.45 13.31 3.25
N MET A 267 10.62 13.58 4.55
CA MET A 267 11.89 13.95 5.18
C MET A 267 12.59 12.81 5.94
N GLY A 268 12.06 11.57 5.89
CA GLY A 268 12.61 10.41 6.59
C GLY A 268 11.72 9.91 7.74
N THR A 269 12.26 9.00 8.56
CA THR A 269 11.53 8.41 9.70
C THR A 269 11.06 9.51 10.63
N LYS A 270 9.75 9.59 10.83
CA LYS A 270 9.16 10.62 11.67
C LYS A 270 9.06 10.11 13.10
N VAL A 271 9.64 10.89 14.00
CA VAL A 271 9.56 10.70 15.44
C VAL A 271 8.68 11.86 15.92
N TRP A 272 7.44 11.55 16.33
CA TRP A 272 6.49 12.54 16.86
C TRP A 272 6.66 12.68 18.34
#